data_AF-A0A351FST4-F1
#
_entry.id   AF-A0A351FST4-F1
#
_cell.length_a   1.000
_cell.length_b   1.000
_cell.length_c   1.000
_cell.angle_alpha   90.00
_cell.angle_beta   90.00
_cell.angle_gamma   90.00
#
_symmetry.space_group_name_H-M   'P 1'
#
loop_
_entity.id
_entity.type
_entity.pdbx_description
1 polymer ?
#
loop_
_entity_poly.entity_id
_entity_poly.type
_entity_poly.pdbx_seq_one_letter_code
_entity_poly.pdbx_strand_id
1 'polypeptide(L)'
;HDFMVDCRETKRRYRHDQVRGRWVTAKGQRVFITTMAQGDGEQADVVARALKYFRLRNKDAEQLEWEGDFLLLPDVEDTANVLGPDAKTLGTLTEPREFNLMFKTTVGALGTEDDAAFLRPETAQGIFVNFKNVLDSTRVKLPFGIAQTGKSFRNEITPRNFTFRSREFEQMEIEFFCHPDASHQWYQYWRDRRMQWYVDLGLSGDRLIMREHHADELSHYSTGTADIEYAFPFLPPGEYGELEGIAHRGDFDLRSHMEGKLDENTRPLAVQLGPDGKPKWRGSGKDLTYFDDEKWESEKEQHGFNSFKKY
;
A
#
# COMPACT_ATOMS: atom_id res chain seq x y z
N HIS A 1 -8.05 -1.21 4.87
CA HIS A 1 -7.86 -2.66 5.15
C HIS A 1 -8.07 -3.46 3.88
N ASP A 2 -7.27 -4.51 3.66
CA ASP A 2 -7.45 -5.42 2.53
C ASP A 2 -8.54 -6.44 2.81
N PHE A 3 -9.51 -6.54 1.90
CA PHE A 3 -10.63 -7.47 2.00
C PHE A 3 -10.53 -8.58 0.97
N MET A 4 -10.96 -9.77 1.37
CA MET A 4 -11.06 -10.92 0.48
C MET A 4 -12.47 -11.50 0.49
N VAL A 5 -12.83 -12.12 -0.63
CA VAL A 5 -14.05 -12.92 -0.78
C VAL A 5 -13.70 -14.34 -1.22
N ASP A 6 -14.41 -15.32 -0.68
CA ASP A 6 -14.29 -16.73 -1.04
C ASP A 6 -15.49 -17.11 -1.93
N CYS A 7 -15.27 -17.85 -3.03
CA CYS A 7 -16.36 -18.46 -3.78
C CYS A 7 -16.71 -19.81 -3.19
N ARG A 8 -17.94 -19.96 -2.68
CA ARG A 8 -18.44 -21.19 -2.06
C ARG A 8 -18.49 -22.37 -3.02
N GLU A 9 -18.70 -22.11 -4.31
CA GLU A 9 -18.76 -23.13 -5.37
C GLU A 9 -17.35 -23.60 -5.77
N THR A 10 -16.47 -22.68 -6.18
CA THR A 10 -15.16 -23.03 -6.75
C THR A 10 -14.06 -23.20 -5.70
N LYS A 11 -14.32 -22.79 -4.44
CA LYS A 11 -13.35 -22.71 -3.33
C LYS A 11 -12.15 -21.80 -3.60
N ARG A 12 -12.25 -20.95 -4.63
CA ARG A 12 -11.24 -19.95 -4.97
C ARG A 12 -11.43 -18.69 -4.13
N ARG A 13 -10.32 -17.95 -4.00
CA ARG A 13 -10.20 -16.71 -3.24
C ARG A 13 -9.89 -15.57 -4.18
N TYR A 14 -10.54 -14.44 -3.95
CA TYR A 14 -10.34 -13.23 -4.73
C TYR A 14 -10.16 -12.05 -3.78
N ARG A 15 -9.32 -11.09 -4.18
CA ARG A 15 -9.24 -9.81 -3.49
C ARG A 15 -10.50 -9.01 -3.85
N HIS A 16 -11.19 -8.51 -2.84
CA HIS A 16 -12.52 -7.93 -2.99
C HIS A 16 -12.51 -6.74 -3.98
N ASP A 17 -11.54 -5.85 -3.82
CA ASP A 17 -11.24 -4.67 -4.64
C ASP A 17 -10.63 -4.97 -6.02
N GLN A 18 -10.47 -6.24 -6.41
CA GLN A 18 -9.92 -6.63 -7.72
C GLN A 18 -10.91 -7.39 -8.59
N VAL A 19 -12.06 -7.77 -8.04
CA VAL A 19 -13.12 -8.39 -8.83
C VAL A 19 -13.88 -7.27 -9.52
N ARG A 20 -13.76 -7.19 -10.85
CA ARG A 20 -14.56 -6.29 -11.68
C ARG A 20 -15.72 -7.04 -12.30
N GLY A 21 -16.67 -6.33 -12.85
CA GLY A 21 -17.74 -6.93 -13.64
C GLY A 21 -18.66 -5.88 -14.22
N ARG A 22 -19.68 -6.34 -14.92
CA ARG A 22 -20.69 -5.48 -15.52
C ARG A 22 -22.06 -6.11 -15.42
N TRP A 23 -23.07 -5.27 -15.23
CA TRP A 23 -24.47 -5.69 -15.23
C TRP A 23 -24.92 -6.00 -16.66
N VAL A 24 -25.62 -7.12 -16.80
CA VAL A 24 -26.27 -7.53 -18.05
C VAL A 24 -27.64 -8.11 -17.78
N THR A 25 -28.58 -7.76 -18.62
CA THR A 25 -29.94 -8.28 -18.60
C THR A 25 -30.17 -9.13 -19.85
N ALA A 26 -30.66 -10.36 -19.65
CA ALA A 26 -31.10 -11.24 -20.72
C ALA A 26 -32.13 -12.24 -20.18
N LYS A 27 -33.03 -12.71 -21.04
CA LYS A 27 -34.11 -13.66 -20.68
C LYS A 27 -34.93 -13.23 -19.45
N GLY A 28 -35.12 -11.92 -19.26
CA GLY A 28 -35.87 -11.35 -18.14
C GLY A 28 -35.15 -11.39 -16.79
N GLN A 29 -33.84 -11.68 -16.77
CA GLN A 29 -33.03 -11.73 -15.55
C GLN A 29 -31.82 -10.80 -15.67
N ARG A 30 -31.61 -9.99 -14.65
CA ARG A 30 -30.47 -9.08 -14.49
C ARG A 30 -29.40 -9.75 -13.64
N VAL A 31 -28.16 -9.77 -14.12
CA VAL A 31 -27.03 -10.46 -13.48
C VAL A 31 -25.76 -9.62 -13.58
N PHE A 32 -24.99 -9.56 -12.50
CA PHE A 32 -23.66 -8.98 -12.53
C PHE A 32 -22.64 -10.06 -12.89
N ILE A 33 -22.07 -9.96 -14.09
CA ILE A 33 -21.08 -10.92 -14.56
C ILE A 33 -19.70 -10.39 -14.19
N THR A 34 -19.05 -11.08 -13.24
CA THR A 34 -17.68 -10.74 -12.85
C THR A 34 -16.69 -11.09 -13.96
N THR A 35 -15.53 -10.47 -13.95
CA THR A 35 -14.37 -10.82 -14.75
C THR A 35 -13.09 -10.64 -13.94
N MET A 36 -12.10 -11.45 -14.28
CA MET A 36 -10.73 -11.33 -13.80
C MET A 36 -9.78 -10.88 -14.93
N ALA A 37 -10.26 -10.73 -16.17
CA ALA A 37 -9.48 -10.16 -17.26
C ALA A 37 -9.24 -8.66 -17.00
N GLN A 38 -8.27 -8.08 -17.70
CA GLN A 38 -7.95 -6.65 -17.65
C GLN A 38 -7.81 -6.08 -19.06
N GLY A 39 -8.08 -4.78 -19.21
CA GLY A 39 -7.97 -4.06 -20.47
C GLY A 39 -8.92 -4.60 -21.54
N ASP A 40 -8.42 -4.72 -22.78
CA ASP A 40 -9.22 -5.09 -23.95
C ASP A 40 -9.89 -6.48 -23.85
N GLY A 41 -9.41 -7.34 -22.93
CA GLY A 41 -9.97 -8.67 -22.69
C GLY A 41 -11.21 -8.70 -21.80
N GLU A 42 -11.49 -7.63 -21.04
CA GLU A 42 -12.59 -7.60 -20.06
C GLU A 42 -13.95 -7.82 -20.73
N GLN A 43 -14.24 -7.06 -21.78
CA GLN A 43 -15.51 -7.14 -22.49
C GLN A 43 -15.73 -8.52 -23.14
N ALA A 44 -14.68 -9.09 -23.74
CA ALA A 44 -14.76 -10.41 -24.35
C ALA A 44 -15.04 -11.51 -23.31
N ASP A 45 -14.38 -11.44 -22.14
CA ASP A 45 -14.59 -12.39 -21.05
C ASP A 45 -16.01 -12.30 -20.48
N VAL A 46 -16.51 -11.11 -20.14
CA VAL A 46 -17.87 -10.98 -19.60
C VAL A 46 -18.92 -11.42 -20.61
N VAL A 47 -18.75 -11.14 -21.91
CA VAL A 47 -19.66 -11.63 -22.97
C VAL A 47 -19.67 -13.15 -23.03
N ALA A 48 -18.50 -13.79 -23.08
CA ALA A 48 -18.41 -15.25 -23.12
C ALA A 48 -19.07 -15.90 -21.89
N ARG A 49 -18.85 -15.31 -20.71
CA ARG A 49 -19.44 -15.78 -19.45
C ARG A 49 -20.95 -15.55 -19.38
N ALA A 50 -21.44 -14.40 -19.84
CA ALA A 50 -22.87 -14.11 -19.92
C ALA A 50 -23.59 -15.08 -20.86
N LEU A 51 -23.05 -15.29 -22.07
CA LEU A 51 -23.60 -16.27 -23.03
C LEU A 51 -23.70 -17.66 -22.42
N LYS A 52 -22.65 -18.11 -21.72
CA LYS A 52 -22.64 -19.40 -21.04
C LYS A 52 -23.69 -19.47 -19.92
N TYR A 53 -23.81 -18.44 -19.10
CA TYR A 53 -24.78 -18.37 -18.01
C TYR A 53 -26.22 -18.42 -18.53
N PHE A 54 -26.55 -17.56 -19.50
CA PHE A 54 -27.88 -17.50 -20.12
C PHE A 54 -28.15 -18.63 -21.12
N ARG A 55 -27.18 -19.52 -21.38
CA ARG A 55 -27.26 -20.60 -22.38
C ARG A 55 -27.62 -20.08 -23.77
N LEU A 56 -26.95 -19.02 -24.18
CA LEU A 56 -27.02 -18.40 -25.50
C LEU A 56 -25.80 -18.80 -26.33
N ARG A 57 -25.93 -18.79 -27.66
CA ARG A 57 -24.78 -18.98 -28.56
C ARG A 57 -24.23 -17.62 -28.97
N ASN A 58 -23.02 -17.60 -29.53
CA ASN A 58 -22.39 -16.35 -30.00
C ASN A 58 -23.26 -15.54 -30.97
N LYS A 59 -24.09 -16.21 -31.79
CA LYS A 59 -25.02 -15.56 -32.72
C LYS A 59 -26.25 -14.94 -32.07
N ASP A 60 -26.45 -15.19 -30.78
CA ASP A 60 -27.57 -14.69 -29.98
C ASP A 60 -27.07 -13.58 -29.03
N ALA A 61 -25.84 -13.06 -29.25
CA ALA A 61 -25.19 -12.08 -28.37
C ALA A 61 -25.89 -10.71 -28.38
N GLU A 62 -26.65 -10.38 -29.43
CA GLU A 62 -27.48 -9.18 -29.45
C GLU A 62 -28.59 -9.18 -28.37
N GLN A 63 -28.89 -10.33 -27.75
CA GLN A 63 -29.87 -10.44 -26.67
C GLN A 63 -29.30 -10.03 -25.30
N LEU A 64 -28.00 -9.73 -25.21
CA LEU A 64 -27.35 -9.26 -23.98
C LEU A 64 -27.45 -7.73 -23.90
N GLU A 65 -28.29 -7.24 -22.99
CA GLU A 65 -28.44 -5.82 -22.73
C GLU A 65 -27.49 -5.40 -21.59
N TRP A 66 -26.39 -4.74 -21.93
CA TRP A 66 -25.38 -4.29 -20.96
C TRP A 66 -25.78 -2.95 -20.33
N GLU A 67 -25.61 -2.85 -19.01
CA GLU A 67 -25.93 -1.66 -18.24
C GLU A 67 -24.67 -1.00 -17.66
N GLY A 68 -24.59 0.32 -17.76
CA GLY A 68 -23.51 1.12 -17.17
C GLY A 68 -22.11 0.73 -17.66
N ASP A 69 -21.11 1.17 -16.91
CA ASP A 69 -19.71 0.80 -17.11
C ASP A 69 -19.32 -0.38 -16.22
N PHE A 70 -18.08 -0.84 -16.35
CA PHE A 70 -17.53 -1.83 -15.44
C PHE A 70 -17.42 -1.26 -14.02
N LEU A 71 -17.89 -2.03 -13.05
CA LEU A 71 -17.84 -1.71 -11.63
C LEU A 71 -16.89 -2.66 -10.91
N LEU A 72 -16.32 -2.19 -9.80
CA LEU A 72 -15.64 -3.04 -8.84
C LEU A 72 -16.68 -3.68 -7.92
N LEU A 73 -16.41 -4.90 -7.45
CA LEU A 73 -17.31 -5.63 -6.56
C LEU A 73 -17.68 -4.86 -5.26
N PRO A 74 -16.78 -4.08 -4.62
CA PRO A 74 -17.15 -3.19 -3.52
C PRO A 74 -18.28 -2.21 -3.82
N ASP A 75 -18.43 -1.80 -5.08
CA ASP A 75 -19.44 -0.83 -5.52
C ASP A 75 -20.77 -1.51 -5.91
N VAL A 76 -20.85 -2.83 -5.75
CA VAL A 76 -22.05 -3.62 -6.09
C VAL A 76 -22.89 -3.86 -4.85
N GLU A 77 -24.02 -3.18 -4.75
CA GLU A 77 -24.94 -3.29 -3.61
C GLU A 77 -25.65 -4.66 -3.52
N ASP A 78 -26.00 -5.26 -4.66
CA ASP A 78 -26.72 -6.54 -4.73
C ASP A 78 -25.76 -7.69 -5.09
N THR A 79 -25.20 -8.33 -4.07
CA THR A 79 -24.31 -9.49 -4.22
C THR A 79 -25.06 -10.80 -4.50
N ALA A 80 -26.39 -10.85 -4.30
CA ALA A 80 -27.17 -12.06 -4.55
C ALA A 80 -27.27 -12.38 -6.05
N ASN A 81 -27.31 -11.34 -6.89
CA ASN A 81 -27.33 -11.45 -8.35
C ASN A 81 -25.94 -11.41 -9.01
N VAL A 82 -24.88 -11.60 -8.22
CA VAL A 82 -23.50 -11.67 -8.73
C VAL A 82 -23.14 -13.10 -9.14
N LEU A 83 -22.69 -13.25 -10.38
CA LEU A 83 -22.01 -14.45 -10.86
C LEU A 83 -20.52 -14.34 -10.54
N GLY A 84 -20.09 -14.97 -9.43
CA GLY A 84 -18.69 -14.94 -8.99
C GLY A 84 -17.71 -15.52 -10.01
N PRO A 85 -16.39 -15.21 -9.92
CA PRO A 85 -15.44 -15.67 -10.91
C PRO A 85 -15.34 -17.20 -10.97
N ASP A 86 -15.37 -17.74 -12.18
CA ASP A 86 -15.43 -19.19 -12.50
C ASP A 86 -16.68 -19.94 -11.97
N ALA A 87 -17.62 -19.24 -11.33
CA ALA A 87 -18.86 -19.84 -10.82
C ALA A 87 -19.87 -20.12 -11.95
N LYS A 88 -20.80 -21.03 -11.67
CA LYS A 88 -21.94 -21.32 -12.56
C LYS A 88 -23.26 -20.84 -11.96
N THR A 89 -23.33 -20.64 -10.65
CA THR A 89 -24.52 -20.12 -9.96
C THR A 89 -24.27 -18.75 -9.35
N LEU A 90 -25.37 -18.01 -9.13
CA LEU A 90 -25.34 -16.68 -8.52
C LEU A 90 -25.16 -16.76 -7.00
N GLY A 91 -24.75 -15.65 -6.38
CA GLY A 91 -24.66 -15.51 -4.92
C GLY A 91 -23.65 -16.46 -4.28
N THR A 92 -22.61 -16.82 -5.02
CA THR A 92 -21.60 -17.79 -4.56
C THR A 92 -20.48 -17.16 -3.74
N LEU A 93 -20.32 -15.83 -3.79
CA LEU A 93 -19.31 -15.11 -3.02
C LEU A 93 -19.74 -14.97 -1.56
N THR A 94 -18.79 -15.12 -0.63
CA THR A 94 -19.01 -14.79 0.78
C THR A 94 -18.96 -13.29 1.00
N GLU A 95 -19.44 -12.86 2.18
CA GLU A 95 -19.17 -11.51 2.67
C GLU A 95 -17.66 -11.21 2.69
N PRO A 96 -17.26 -9.95 2.41
CA PRO A 96 -15.87 -9.53 2.50
C PRO A 96 -15.34 -9.70 3.92
N ARG A 97 -14.14 -10.27 4.04
CA ARG A 97 -13.44 -10.41 5.32
C ARG A 97 -12.03 -9.89 5.22
N GLU A 98 -11.52 -9.35 6.31
CA GLU A 98 -10.14 -8.88 6.37
C GLU A 98 -9.16 -10.03 6.15
N PHE A 99 -8.06 -9.73 5.45
CA PHE A 99 -6.99 -10.66 5.19
C PHE A 99 -5.63 -10.00 5.41
N ASN A 100 -4.78 -10.66 6.19
CA ASN A 100 -3.42 -10.20 6.42
C ASN A 100 -2.53 -10.55 5.22
N LEU A 101 -2.00 -9.53 4.54
CA LEU A 101 -1.06 -9.67 3.44
C LEU A 101 0.36 -10.05 3.89
N MET A 102 0.66 -10.19 5.17
CA MET A 102 1.97 -10.67 5.62
C MET A 102 2.02 -12.20 5.65
N PHE A 103 3.17 -12.76 5.26
CA PHE A 103 3.43 -14.20 5.44
C PHE A 103 3.77 -14.48 6.91
N LYS A 104 2.88 -15.19 7.60
CA LYS A 104 3.12 -15.69 8.95
C LYS A 104 3.97 -16.97 8.90
N THR A 105 4.97 -17.05 9.77
CA THR A 105 5.78 -18.24 10.04
C THR A 105 5.96 -18.39 11.56
N THR A 106 6.62 -19.46 11.99
CA THR A 106 6.97 -19.68 13.39
C THR A 106 8.48 -19.88 13.50
N VAL A 107 9.12 -19.25 14.48
CA VAL A 107 10.57 -19.36 14.72
C VAL A 107 10.85 -20.53 15.67
N GLY A 108 11.86 -21.34 15.36
CA GLY A 108 12.28 -22.48 16.18
C GLY A 108 11.56 -23.79 15.86
N ALA A 109 12.18 -24.91 16.22
CA ALA A 109 11.74 -26.25 15.81
C ALA A 109 10.44 -26.74 16.49
N LEU A 110 10.14 -26.20 17.68
CA LEU A 110 8.94 -26.52 18.48
C LEU A 110 8.04 -25.30 18.66
N GLY A 111 8.12 -24.34 17.73
CA GLY A 111 7.52 -23.04 17.93
C GLY A 111 6.01 -23.10 18.12
N THR A 112 5.53 -22.24 19.01
CA THR A 112 4.12 -22.06 19.39
C THR A 112 3.54 -20.82 18.73
N GLU A 113 2.29 -20.43 19.06
CA GLU A 113 1.76 -19.15 18.59
C GLU A 113 2.54 -17.93 19.11
N ASP A 114 3.18 -18.06 20.28
CA ASP A 114 4.02 -17.01 20.87
C ASP A 114 5.33 -16.82 20.09
N ASP A 115 5.74 -17.80 19.29
CA ASP A 115 6.93 -17.77 18.43
C ASP A 115 6.59 -17.33 16.99
N ALA A 116 5.40 -16.74 16.78
CA ALA A 116 4.99 -16.24 15.48
C ALA A 116 5.93 -15.11 15.01
N ALA A 117 6.39 -15.25 13.78
CA ALA A 117 7.12 -14.20 13.06
C ALA A 117 6.48 -13.97 11.69
N PHE A 118 6.88 -12.87 11.05
CA PHE A 118 6.40 -12.52 9.73
C PHE A 118 7.57 -12.28 8.80
N LEU A 119 7.45 -12.73 7.56
CA LEU A 119 8.33 -12.23 6.51
C LEU A 119 7.98 -10.75 6.28
N ARG A 120 9.00 -9.90 6.28
CA ARG A 120 8.82 -8.45 6.18
C ARG A 120 8.08 -8.08 4.87
N PRO A 121 7.02 -7.26 4.94
CA PRO A 121 6.29 -6.81 3.75
C PRO A 121 6.94 -5.61 3.04
N GLU A 122 7.96 -5.03 3.68
CA GLU A 122 8.75 -3.87 3.24
C GLU A 122 10.15 -3.93 3.87
N THR A 123 11.06 -3.05 3.43
CA THR A 123 12.44 -2.99 3.93
C THR A 123 12.67 -1.90 4.99
N ALA A 124 11.80 -0.88 5.04
CA ALA A 124 11.85 0.29 5.90
C ALA A 124 11.92 -0.01 7.41
N GLN A 125 11.15 -0.99 7.91
CA GLN A 125 11.10 -1.29 9.35
C GLN A 125 12.47 -1.58 9.97
N GLY A 126 13.36 -2.23 9.20
CA GLY A 126 14.73 -2.50 9.66
C GLY A 126 15.56 -1.24 9.86
N ILE A 127 15.29 -0.19 9.08
CA ILE A 127 15.96 1.11 9.16
C ILE A 127 15.54 1.82 10.46
N PHE A 128 14.24 1.90 10.74
CA PHE A 128 13.74 2.58 11.94
C PHE A 128 14.23 1.94 13.24
N VAL A 129 14.20 0.60 13.33
CA VAL A 129 14.69 -0.13 14.50
C VAL A 129 16.19 0.11 14.74
N ASN A 130 16.95 0.41 13.68
CA ASN A 130 18.39 0.67 13.76
C ASN A 130 18.75 2.16 13.71
N PHE A 131 17.79 3.08 13.71
CA PHE A 131 18.03 4.53 13.60
C PHE A 131 19.10 5.00 14.58
N LYS A 132 18.95 4.70 15.87
CA LYS A 132 19.89 5.11 16.92
C LYS A 132 21.26 4.44 16.77
N ASN A 133 21.30 3.17 16.38
CA ASN A 133 22.55 2.45 16.14
C ASN A 133 23.37 3.11 15.01
N VAL A 134 22.70 3.52 13.93
CA VAL A 134 23.35 4.23 12.82
C VAL A 134 23.81 5.60 13.27
N LEU A 135 22.95 6.38 13.93
CA LEU A 135 23.28 7.70 14.43
C LEU A 135 24.53 7.68 15.33
N ASP A 136 24.57 6.75 16.29
CA ASP A 136 25.65 6.64 17.27
C ASP A 136 26.97 6.14 16.67
N SER A 137 26.90 5.19 15.73
CA SER A 137 28.10 4.59 15.13
C SER A 137 28.71 5.42 14.01
N THR A 138 27.89 6.16 13.26
CA THR A 138 28.35 6.95 12.10
C THR A 138 28.53 8.43 12.41
N ARG A 139 27.96 8.92 13.52
CA ARG A 139 28.01 10.33 13.95
C ARG A 139 27.51 11.30 12.88
N VAL A 140 26.56 10.86 12.06
CA VAL A 140 25.87 11.73 11.11
C VAL A 140 25.00 12.74 11.85
N LYS A 141 24.82 13.91 11.23
CA LYS A 141 23.89 14.95 11.70
C LYS A 141 22.69 15.00 10.75
N LEU A 142 21.58 15.54 11.21
CA LEU A 142 20.48 15.83 10.30
C LEU A 142 20.89 16.95 9.32
N PRO A 143 20.40 16.90 8.07
CA PRO A 143 19.63 15.79 7.49
C PRO A 143 20.52 14.65 6.99
N PHE A 144 20.05 13.40 7.09
CA PHE A 144 20.74 12.23 6.53
C PHE A 144 19.74 11.16 6.09
N GLY A 145 20.17 10.25 5.22
CA GLY A 145 19.35 9.12 4.76
C GLY A 145 20.00 7.76 5.03
N ILE A 146 19.17 6.74 5.22
CA ILE A 146 19.57 5.34 5.25
C ILE A 146 18.86 4.63 4.09
N ALA A 147 19.64 3.98 3.23
CA ALA A 147 19.11 3.23 2.10
C ALA A 147 19.20 1.72 2.38
N GLN A 148 18.18 0.97 1.98
CA GLN A 148 18.21 -0.48 2.02
C GLN A 148 17.65 -1.07 0.73
N THR A 149 18.39 -2.02 0.17
CA THR A 149 17.92 -2.87 -0.93
C THR A 149 17.71 -4.28 -0.42
N GLY A 150 16.59 -4.90 -0.74
CA GLY A 150 16.41 -6.31 -0.39
C GLY A 150 15.02 -6.84 -0.67
N LYS A 151 14.85 -8.13 -0.34
CA LYS A 151 13.59 -8.84 -0.54
C LYS A 151 12.51 -8.41 0.44
N SER A 152 11.29 -8.35 -0.08
CA SER A 152 10.04 -8.15 0.66
C SER A 152 9.00 -9.15 0.19
N PHE A 153 8.07 -9.47 1.08
CA PHE A 153 7.11 -10.55 0.87
C PHE A 153 5.68 -10.07 1.14
N ARG A 154 4.82 -10.15 0.12
CA ARG A 154 3.38 -9.85 0.26
C ARG A 154 2.58 -11.07 -0.16
N ASN A 155 1.71 -11.54 0.73
CA ASN A 155 0.87 -12.72 0.56
C ASN A 155 -0.30 -12.45 -0.39
N GLU A 156 0.01 -12.04 -1.62
CA GLU A 156 -0.97 -11.69 -2.64
C GLU A 156 -1.89 -12.87 -2.96
N ILE A 157 -3.20 -12.62 -2.94
CA ILE A 157 -4.23 -13.66 -3.09
C ILE A 157 -4.18 -14.22 -4.51
N THR A 158 -4.11 -13.33 -5.50
CA THR A 158 -4.03 -13.70 -6.91
C THR A 158 -2.82 -13.04 -7.55
N PRO A 159 -1.66 -13.72 -7.59
CA PRO A 159 -0.50 -13.24 -8.33
C PRO A 159 -0.86 -13.07 -9.80
N ARG A 160 -0.52 -11.91 -10.38
CA ARG A 160 -0.88 -11.53 -11.77
C ARG A 160 0.19 -10.65 -12.38
N ASN A 161 0.11 -10.50 -13.71
CA ASN A 161 0.96 -9.57 -14.47
C ASN A 161 2.46 -9.77 -14.17
N PHE A 162 2.89 -11.04 -14.12
CA PHE A 162 4.29 -11.44 -13.95
C PHE A 162 5.00 -10.73 -12.77
N THR A 163 5.86 -9.75 -13.04
CA THR A 163 6.63 -8.99 -12.04
C THR A 163 5.82 -8.00 -11.22
N PHE A 164 4.61 -7.61 -11.66
CA PHE A 164 3.82 -6.56 -11.01
C PHE A 164 3.10 -7.02 -9.75
N ARG A 165 2.70 -8.30 -9.70
CA ARG A 165 2.06 -8.87 -8.51
C ARG A 165 2.66 -10.23 -8.19
N SER A 166 3.85 -10.18 -7.62
CA SER A 166 4.54 -11.34 -7.06
C SER A 166 4.37 -11.39 -5.54
N ARG A 167 4.65 -12.57 -4.96
CA ARG A 167 4.68 -12.76 -3.51
C ARG A 167 6.03 -12.45 -2.87
N GLU A 168 7.05 -12.39 -3.71
CA GLU A 168 8.43 -12.05 -3.36
C GLU A 168 8.93 -11.09 -4.44
N PHE A 169 9.48 -9.96 -4.02
CA PHE A 169 10.09 -8.97 -4.89
C PHE A 169 11.20 -8.24 -4.15
N GLU A 170 12.05 -7.54 -4.89
CA GLU A 170 13.09 -6.70 -4.33
C GLU A 170 12.64 -5.25 -4.33
N GLN A 171 12.90 -4.55 -3.23
CA GLN A 171 12.66 -3.13 -3.09
C GLN A 171 13.98 -2.41 -2.85
N MET A 172 14.01 -1.15 -3.24
CA MET A 172 15.05 -0.19 -2.93
C MET A 172 14.37 0.97 -2.21
N GLU A 173 14.54 1.07 -0.90
CA GLU A 173 13.89 2.09 -0.07
C GLU A 173 14.96 2.99 0.57
N ILE A 174 14.61 4.27 0.71
CA ILE A 174 15.43 5.28 1.40
C ILE A 174 14.55 5.93 2.45
N GLU A 175 14.98 5.87 3.71
CA GLU A 175 14.40 6.69 4.77
C GLU A 175 15.29 7.90 4.97
N PHE A 176 14.76 9.09 4.70
CA PHE A 176 15.48 10.35 4.81
C PHE A 176 14.98 11.14 6.03
N PHE A 177 15.86 11.29 7.02
CA PHE A 177 15.59 11.98 8.27
C PHE A 177 16.02 13.44 8.15
N CYS A 178 15.14 14.36 8.54
CA CYS A 178 15.39 15.80 8.49
C CYS A 178 14.63 16.53 9.61
N HIS A 179 14.97 17.80 9.81
CA HIS A 179 14.25 18.66 10.75
C HIS A 179 12.82 18.93 10.25
N PRO A 180 11.78 18.92 11.13
CA PRO A 180 10.39 19.18 10.74
C PRO A 180 10.19 20.47 9.94
N ASP A 181 10.92 21.54 10.28
CA ASP A 181 10.80 22.84 9.58
C ASP A 181 11.26 22.80 8.12
N ALA A 182 12.13 21.84 7.77
CA ALA A 182 12.64 21.67 6.41
C ALA A 182 11.97 20.50 5.66
N SER A 183 11.06 19.77 6.32
CA SER A 183 10.57 18.47 5.82
C SER A 183 9.82 18.58 4.49
N HIS A 184 9.06 19.65 4.29
CA HIS A 184 8.34 19.91 3.04
C HIS A 184 9.28 20.20 1.86
N GLN A 185 10.39 20.91 2.11
CA GLN A 185 11.39 21.19 1.09
C GLN A 185 12.12 19.91 0.68
N TRP A 186 12.46 19.05 1.65
CA TRP A 186 13.06 17.74 1.37
C TRP A 186 12.12 16.80 0.64
N TYR A 187 10.83 16.81 0.97
CA TYR A 187 9.81 16.05 0.27
C TYR A 187 9.73 16.45 -1.21
N GLN A 188 9.65 17.75 -1.50
CA GLN A 188 9.68 18.25 -2.87
C GLN A 188 10.98 17.87 -3.59
N TYR A 189 12.13 18.06 -2.94
CA TYR A 189 13.43 17.69 -3.50
C TYR A 189 13.49 16.21 -3.91
N TRP A 190 13.04 15.28 -3.05
CA TRP A 190 13.09 13.86 -3.35
C TRP A 190 12.14 13.48 -4.48
N ARG A 191 10.94 14.05 -4.54
CA ARG A 191 10.02 13.84 -5.67
C ARG A 191 10.65 14.24 -6.99
N ASP A 192 11.19 15.45 -7.07
CA ASP A 192 11.80 15.97 -8.29
C ASP A 192 13.04 15.14 -8.67
N ARG A 193 13.86 14.78 -7.68
CA ARG A 193 15.08 13.99 -7.87
C ARG A 193 14.78 12.58 -8.39
N ARG A 194 13.75 11.92 -7.85
CA ARG A 194 13.35 10.56 -8.25
C ARG A 194 12.66 10.55 -9.61
N MET A 195 11.82 11.54 -9.90
CA MET A 195 11.26 11.74 -11.25
C MET A 195 12.37 11.90 -12.29
N GLN A 196 13.35 12.78 -12.01
CA GLN A 196 14.48 12.97 -12.91
C GLN A 196 15.32 11.69 -13.08
N TRP A 197 15.47 10.88 -12.04
CA TRP A 197 16.20 9.61 -12.13
C TRP A 197 15.57 8.65 -13.14
N TYR A 198 14.23 8.53 -13.20
CA TYR A 198 13.56 7.72 -14.22
C TYR A 198 13.69 8.32 -15.63
N VAL A 199 13.64 9.65 -15.75
CA VAL A 199 13.87 10.36 -17.02
C VAL A 199 15.28 10.09 -17.53
N ASP A 200 16.29 10.16 -16.67
CA ASP A 200 17.70 9.89 -17.01
C ASP A 200 17.91 8.43 -17.44
N LEU A 201 17.11 7.49 -16.92
CA LEU A 201 17.09 6.09 -17.35
C LEU A 201 16.38 5.85 -18.69
N GLY A 202 15.70 6.86 -19.23
CA GLY A 202 15.03 6.82 -20.53
C GLY A 202 13.51 6.70 -20.47
N LEU A 203 12.89 6.72 -19.28
CA LEU A 203 11.43 6.80 -19.15
C LEU A 203 11.01 8.28 -19.20
N SER A 204 10.60 8.77 -20.36
CA SER A 204 10.21 10.18 -20.53
C SER A 204 8.97 10.34 -21.41
N GLY A 205 8.42 11.55 -21.40
CA GLY A 205 7.19 11.90 -22.13
C GLY A 205 5.92 11.55 -21.36
N ASP A 206 4.80 11.51 -22.07
CA ASP A 206 3.45 11.39 -21.49
C ASP A 206 3.16 10.04 -20.81
N ARG A 207 4.12 9.10 -20.81
CA ARG A 207 3.97 7.78 -20.18
C ARG A 207 4.46 7.74 -18.74
N LEU A 208 5.18 8.75 -18.27
CA LEU A 208 5.68 8.84 -16.90
C LEU A 208 5.08 10.08 -16.24
N ILE A 209 4.39 9.90 -15.12
CA ILE A 209 3.74 10.99 -14.39
C ILE A 209 4.09 10.95 -12.92
N MET A 210 3.96 12.10 -12.26
CA MET A 210 3.94 12.23 -10.81
C MET A 210 2.48 12.43 -10.39
N ARG A 211 1.88 11.46 -9.69
CA ARG A 211 0.51 11.52 -9.20
C ARG A 211 0.52 11.79 -7.70
N GLU A 212 -0.11 12.90 -7.29
CA GLU A 212 -0.35 13.18 -5.87
C GLU A 212 -1.51 12.33 -5.37
N HIS A 213 -1.38 11.74 -4.19
CA HIS A 213 -2.50 11.08 -3.53
C HIS A 213 -3.57 12.11 -3.15
N HIS A 214 -4.84 11.77 -3.40
CA HIS A 214 -5.95 12.56 -2.86
C HIS A 214 -6.00 12.43 -1.32
N ALA A 215 -6.62 13.40 -0.65
CA ALA A 215 -6.71 13.41 0.81
C ALA A 215 -7.31 12.12 1.40
N ASP A 216 -8.20 11.46 0.66
CA ASP A 216 -8.88 10.21 1.05
C ASP A 216 -8.02 8.95 0.81
N GLU A 217 -6.92 9.07 0.05
CA GLU A 217 -5.98 7.98 -0.26
C GLU A 217 -4.73 8.02 0.64
N LEU A 218 -4.47 9.15 1.31
CA LEU A 218 -3.32 9.29 2.20
C LEU A 218 -3.41 8.30 3.35
N SER A 219 -2.37 7.47 3.51
CA SER A 219 -2.14 6.73 4.75
C SER A 219 -2.26 7.66 5.95
N HIS A 220 -2.87 7.20 7.04
CA HIS A 220 -3.19 8.04 8.21
C HIS A 220 -1.99 8.78 8.86
N TYR A 221 -0.77 8.37 8.55
CA TYR A 221 0.49 8.97 9.01
C TYR A 221 1.19 9.86 7.97
N SER A 222 0.73 9.88 6.72
CA SER A 222 1.37 10.65 5.66
C SER A 222 0.87 12.10 5.66
N THR A 223 1.78 13.06 5.71
CA THR A 223 1.49 14.47 5.47
C THR A 223 1.56 14.84 3.99
N GLY A 224 1.91 13.87 3.13
CA GLY A 224 1.91 14.00 1.67
C GLY A 224 2.53 12.75 1.03
N THR A 225 1.85 12.16 0.04
CA THR A 225 2.36 11.02 -0.73
C THR A 225 2.19 11.32 -2.20
N ALA A 226 3.23 11.04 -2.98
CA ALA A 226 3.19 11.13 -4.42
C ALA A 226 3.78 9.85 -5.02
N ASP A 227 3.13 9.33 -6.05
CA ASP A 227 3.59 8.16 -6.78
C ASP A 227 4.16 8.60 -8.12
N ILE A 228 5.31 8.04 -8.48
CA ILE A 228 5.77 8.03 -9.86
C ILE A 228 5.08 6.85 -10.53
N GLU A 229 4.27 7.13 -11.54
CA GLU A 229 3.48 6.12 -12.24
C GLU A 229 3.81 6.05 -13.73
N TYR A 230 3.63 4.86 -14.29
CA TYR A 230 3.94 4.59 -15.70
C TYR A 230 2.75 3.97 -16.44
N ALA A 231 2.53 4.43 -17.67
CA ALA A 231 1.51 3.91 -18.57
C ALA A 231 1.95 2.56 -19.16
N PHE A 232 1.74 1.47 -18.42
CA PHE A 232 2.09 0.11 -18.84
C PHE A 232 1.20 -0.39 -19.99
N PRO A 233 1.73 -1.20 -20.92
CA PRO A 233 0.99 -1.64 -22.10
C PRO A 233 -0.18 -2.60 -21.82
N PHE A 234 -0.25 -3.17 -20.61
CA PHE A 234 -1.36 -4.03 -20.18
C PHE A 234 -2.46 -3.26 -19.44
N LEU A 235 -2.27 -1.96 -19.19
CA LEU A 235 -3.28 -1.08 -18.61
C LEU A 235 -4.11 -0.45 -19.74
N PRO A 236 -5.39 -0.12 -19.49
CA PRO A 236 -6.20 0.66 -20.41
C PRO A 236 -5.51 1.98 -20.83
N PRO A 237 -5.75 2.47 -22.06
CA PRO A 237 -5.24 3.77 -22.48
C PRO A 237 -5.65 4.89 -21.52
N GLY A 238 -4.66 5.63 -21.01
CA GLY A 238 -4.88 6.71 -20.03
C GLY A 238 -4.77 6.27 -18.57
N GLU A 239 -4.64 4.97 -18.29
CA GLU A 239 -4.34 4.46 -16.94
C GLU A 239 -2.83 4.28 -16.71
N TYR A 240 -2.43 4.43 -15.45
CA TYR A 240 -1.04 4.35 -15.00
C TYR A 240 -0.91 3.37 -13.84
N GLY A 241 0.27 2.77 -13.70
CA GLY A 241 0.61 1.91 -12.59
C GLY A 241 1.82 2.43 -11.83
N GLU A 242 1.82 2.27 -10.51
CA GLU A 242 2.89 2.71 -9.61
C GLU A 242 4.25 2.05 -9.96
N LEU A 243 5.30 2.87 -10.01
CA LEU A 243 6.72 2.46 -10.02
C LEU A 243 7.38 2.70 -8.66
N GLU A 244 7.13 3.85 -8.06
CA GLU A 244 7.76 4.28 -6.81
C GLU A 244 6.86 5.26 -6.06
N GLY A 245 6.58 4.97 -4.78
CA GLY A 245 5.95 5.90 -3.85
C GLY A 245 6.97 6.74 -3.10
N ILE A 246 6.76 8.06 -3.06
CA ILE A 246 7.50 9.01 -2.25
C ILE A 246 6.55 9.53 -1.17
N ALA A 247 6.77 9.14 0.08
CA ALA A 247 5.88 9.46 1.20
C ALA A 247 6.58 10.33 2.26
N HIS A 248 5.91 11.40 2.69
CA HIS A 248 6.29 12.19 3.85
C HIS A 248 5.57 11.67 5.10
N ARG A 249 6.27 10.90 5.92
CA ARG A 249 5.67 10.15 7.06
C ARG A 249 5.76 10.87 8.42
N GLY A 250 6.32 12.08 8.43
CA GLY A 250 6.50 12.85 9.67
C GLY A 250 7.40 12.11 10.66
N ASP A 251 6.98 12.07 11.93
CA ASP A 251 7.67 11.36 13.01
C ASP A 251 7.01 10.02 13.38
N PHE A 252 6.03 9.56 12.58
CA PHE A 252 5.17 8.42 12.89
C PHE A 252 5.96 7.14 13.19
N ASP A 253 6.89 6.75 12.32
CA ASP A 253 7.58 5.48 12.43
C ASP A 253 8.45 5.40 13.69
N LEU A 254 9.28 6.42 13.93
CA LEU A 254 10.14 6.48 15.11
C LEU A 254 9.31 6.55 16.40
N ARG A 255 8.24 7.36 16.42
CA ARG A 255 7.33 7.44 17.57
C ARG A 255 6.58 6.14 17.82
N SER A 256 6.07 5.49 16.78
CA SER A 256 5.36 4.22 16.94
C SER A 256 6.28 3.12 17.47
N HIS A 257 7.56 3.11 17.06
CA HIS A 257 8.57 2.19 17.59
C HIS A 257 8.98 2.51 19.04
N MET A 258 8.98 3.78 19.42
CA MET A 258 9.35 4.23 20.78
C MET A 258 8.20 4.06 21.78
N GLU A 259 7.03 4.62 21.45
CA GLU A 259 5.88 4.81 22.35
C GLU A 259 4.87 3.66 22.28
N GLY A 260 4.64 3.12 21.09
CA GLY A 260 3.61 2.11 20.81
C GLY A 260 2.66 2.52 19.67
N LYS A 261 1.67 1.67 19.38
CA LYS A 261 0.77 1.89 18.25
C LYS A 261 0.02 3.23 18.39
N LEU A 262 0.18 4.10 17.39
CA LEU A 262 -0.52 5.38 17.32
C LEU A 262 -1.95 5.20 16.78
N ASP A 263 -2.87 6.04 17.24
CA ASP A 263 -4.28 6.05 16.83
C ASP A 263 -4.48 6.90 15.57
N GLU A 264 -4.80 6.23 14.48
CA GLU A 264 -5.04 6.85 13.17
C GLU A 264 -6.21 7.84 13.16
N ASN A 265 -7.12 7.79 14.14
CA ASN A 265 -8.27 8.69 14.24
C ASN A 265 -7.96 9.98 15.02
N THR A 266 -6.75 10.12 15.56
CA THR A 266 -6.35 11.28 16.37
C THR A 266 -5.49 12.26 15.57
N ARG A 267 -5.67 13.56 15.82
CA ARG A 267 -4.88 14.65 15.24
C ARG A 267 -4.56 15.66 16.36
N PRO A 268 -3.31 15.75 16.86
CA PRO A 268 -2.13 14.95 16.48
C PRO A 268 -2.29 13.47 16.85
N LEU A 269 -1.46 12.62 16.22
CA LEU A 269 -1.43 11.18 16.49
C LEU A 269 -1.02 10.90 17.94
N ALA A 270 -1.88 10.20 18.67
CA ALA A 270 -1.71 9.81 20.06
C ALA A 270 -1.57 8.29 20.21
N VAL A 271 -0.90 7.82 21.27
CA VAL A 271 -0.75 6.39 21.55
C VAL A 271 -2.10 5.78 21.92
N GLN A 272 -2.42 4.61 21.35
CA GLN A 272 -3.61 3.84 21.74
C GLN A 272 -3.43 3.31 23.17
N LEU A 273 -4.29 3.75 24.09
CA LEU A 273 -4.25 3.32 25.49
C LEU A 273 -5.23 2.17 25.77
N GLY A 274 -4.85 1.28 26.67
CA GLY A 274 -5.72 0.26 27.26
C GLY A 274 -6.54 0.83 28.43
N PRO A 275 -7.43 0.02 29.01
CA PRO A 275 -8.23 0.42 30.18
C PRO A 275 -7.41 0.84 31.41
N ASP A 276 -6.15 0.42 31.48
CA ASP A 276 -5.19 0.74 32.54
C ASP A 276 -4.40 2.04 32.30
N GLY A 277 -4.71 2.76 31.22
CA GLY A 277 -4.02 3.99 30.82
C GLY A 277 -2.62 3.77 30.24
N LYS A 278 -2.21 2.51 29.98
CA LYS A 278 -0.92 2.18 29.36
C LYS A 278 -1.09 1.92 27.86
N PRO A 279 -0.01 1.98 27.06
CA PRO A 279 -0.09 1.62 25.64
C PRO A 279 -0.68 0.21 25.47
N LYS A 280 -1.78 0.12 24.71
CA LYS A 280 -2.45 -1.14 24.36
C LYS A 280 -1.49 -2.07 23.61
N TRP A 281 -0.70 -1.49 22.72
CA TRP A 281 0.38 -2.14 21.99
C TRP A 281 1.66 -1.40 22.32
N ARG A 282 2.52 -2.02 23.12
CA ARG A 282 3.73 -1.35 23.63
C ARG A 282 4.77 -1.18 22.54
N GLY A 283 5.37 -0.01 22.49
CA GLY A 283 6.62 0.23 21.76
C GLY A 283 7.80 -0.41 22.48
N SER A 284 8.99 -0.21 21.92
CA SER A 284 10.25 -0.69 22.49
C SER A 284 10.64 0.04 23.78
N GLY A 285 10.13 1.26 24.00
CA GLY A 285 10.56 2.16 25.07
C GLY A 285 12.00 2.66 24.92
N LYS A 286 12.68 2.35 23.82
CA LYS A 286 14.02 2.86 23.52
C LYS A 286 13.92 4.30 23.07
N ASP A 287 14.85 5.11 23.55
CA ASP A 287 15.01 6.49 23.08
C ASP A 287 15.55 6.49 21.64
N LEU A 288 14.68 6.85 20.70
CA LEU A 288 14.98 7.02 19.29
C LEU A 288 15.07 8.52 18.90
N THR A 289 15.24 9.41 19.88
CA THR A 289 15.49 10.82 19.62
C THR A 289 16.91 11.07 19.12
N TYR A 290 17.12 12.26 18.56
CA TYR A 290 18.42 12.71 18.07
C TYR A 290 18.84 13.98 18.83
N PHE A 291 20.14 14.25 18.85
CA PHE A 291 20.65 15.51 19.38
C PHE A 291 20.49 16.62 18.35
N ASP A 292 19.70 17.63 18.69
CA ASP A 292 19.46 18.80 17.85
C ASP A 292 20.54 19.86 18.11
N ASP A 293 21.62 19.78 17.33
CA ASP A 293 22.74 20.72 17.38
C ASP A 293 22.31 22.16 17.08
N GLU A 294 21.38 22.36 16.13
CA GLU A 294 20.97 23.70 15.68
C GLU A 294 20.18 24.40 16.79
N LYS A 295 19.24 23.68 17.40
CA LYS A 295 18.53 24.17 18.58
C LYS A 295 19.49 24.45 19.73
N TRP A 296 20.41 23.54 20.01
CA TRP A 296 21.40 23.71 21.07
C TRP A 296 22.30 24.94 20.87
N GLU A 297 22.78 25.18 19.64
CA GLU A 297 23.57 26.38 19.33
C GLU A 297 22.73 27.65 19.40
N SER A 298 21.48 27.63 18.93
CA SER A 298 20.57 28.78 19.05
C SER A 298 20.25 29.12 20.52
N GLU A 299 20.05 28.10 21.36
CA GLU A 299 19.79 28.26 22.79
C GLU A 299 21.04 28.73 23.54
N LYS A 300 22.24 28.25 23.16
CA LYS A 300 23.51 28.78 23.69
C LYS A 300 23.69 30.26 23.39
N GLU A 301 23.42 30.68 22.16
CA GLU A 301 23.50 32.09 21.76
C GLU A 301 22.50 32.94 22.55
N GLN A 302 21.27 32.47 22.73
CA GLN A 302 20.23 33.15 23.51
C GLN A 302 20.55 33.21 25.01
N HIS A 303 21.18 32.18 25.57
CA HIS A 303 21.54 32.10 26.98
C HIS A 303 22.93 32.68 27.31
N GLY A 304 23.62 33.28 26.33
CA GLY A 304 24.88 33.97 26.55
C GLY A 304 26.05 33.05 26.95
N PHE A 305 25.95 31.75 26.66
CA PHE A 305 27.06 30.82 26.85
C PHE A 305 28.10 31.04 25.75
N ASN A 306 28.90 32.10 25.89
CA ASN A 306 30.15 32.22 25.15
C ASN A 306 31.02 31.02 25.52
N SER A 307 31.29 30.18 24.52
CA SER A 307 32.35 29.17 24.52
C SER A 307 33.55 29.66 25.35
N PHE A 308 34.01 28.82 26.27
CA PHE A 308 35.35 28.90 26.84
C PHE A 308 36.35 28.89 25.67
N LYS A 309 36.68 30.09 25.17
CA LYS A 309 37.74 30.31 24.20
C LYS A 309 39.07 30.24 24.95
N LYS A 310 39.89 29.29 24.50
CA LYS A 310 41.36 29.21 24.61
C LYS A 310 41.94 28.91 26.00
N TYR A 311 42.45 27.69 26.12
CA TYR A 311 43.87 27.46 26.39
C TYR A 311 44.41 26.47 25.36
#